data_AF-A0A7R9H3A1-F1
#
_entry.id   AF-A0A7R9H3A1-F1
#
_cell.length_a   1.000
_cell.length_b   1.000
_cell.length_c   1.000
_cell.angle_alpha   90.00
_cell.angle_beta   90.00
_cell.angle_gamma   90.00
#
_symmetry.space_group_name_H-M   'P 1'
#
loop_
_entity.id
_entity.type
_entity.pdbx_description
1 polymer ?
#
loop_
_entity_poly.entity_id
_entity_poly.type
_entity_poly.pdbx_seq_one_letter_code
_entity_poly.pdbx_strand_id
1 'polypeptide(L)'
;MSVRIRYVIETWVESTDDLPHSLLSKGYRVIMATKDAWYLDHGFWGRTVYHNWRAVYDNTLPRGVLGILGGEAAMWAELVDGRSLDARVWPRAAALAERLWSDPYSGSSDAELRFYQHRERLVRQGIGAEAVAPKWCVQNEGECQAN
;
A
#
# COMPACT_ATOMS: atom_id res chain seq x y z
N MET A 1 6.75 -31.50 14.85
CA MET A 1 6.16 -30.34 14.12
C MET A 1 7.29 -29.58 13.45
N SER A 2 7.25 -29.39 12.12
CA SER A 2 8.30 -28.67 11.39
C SER A 2 8.30 -27.17 11.77
N VAL A 3 9.47 -26.60 12.07
CA VAL A 3 9.64 -25.18 12.45
C VAL A 3 9.01 -24.22 11.42
N ARG A 4 8.99 -24.62 10.15
CA ARG A 4 8.48 -23.84 9.01
C ARG A 4 6.97 -23.57 9.05
N ILE A 5 6.20 -24.44 9.70
CA ILE A 5 4.74 -24.29 9.83
C ILE A 5 4.39 -23.44 11.07
N ARG A 6 5.33 -23.34 12.02
CA ARG A 6 5.15 -22.66 13.30
C ARG A 6 5.20 -21.14 13.18
N TYR A 7 6.02 -20.60 12.27
CA TYR A 7 6.22 -19.16 12.11
C TYR A 7 5.78 -18.68 10.73
N VAL A 8 5.07 -17.56 10.71
CA VAL A 8 4.89 -16.71 9.53
C VAL A 8 5.96 -15.64 9.60
N ILE A 9 6.61 -15.35 8.48
CA ILE A 9 7.67 -14.34 8.40
C ILE A 9 7.11 -13.13 7.67
N GLU A 10 7.17 -11.97 8.30
CA GLU A 10 6.90 -10.71 7.61
C GLU A 10 8.22 -10.12 7.10
N THR A 11 8.26 -9.75 5.82
CA THR A 11 9.45 -9.19 5.17
C THR A 11 9.21 -7.76 4.77
N TRP A 12 10.17 -6.89 5.08
CA TRP A 12 10.11 -5.44 4.81
C TRP A 12 11.27 -4.96 3.92
N VAL A 13 11.82 -5.87 3.13
CA VAL A 13 12.86 -5.57 2.15
C VAL A 13 12.24 -4.88 0.92
N GLU A 14 13.09 -4.38 0.03
CA GLU A 14 12.66 -3.77 -1.24
C GLU A 14 12.06 -4.83 -2.15
N SER A 15 11.21 -4.42 -3.08
CA SER A 15 10.61 -5.31 -4.09
C SER A 15 11.64 -6.10 -4.92
N THR A 16 12.89 -5.64 -4.98
CA THR A 16 13.99 -6.26 -5.75
C THR A 16 14.83 -7.25 -4.94
N ASP A 17 14.62 -7.38 -3.63
CA ASP A 17 15.41 -8.26 -2.76
C ASP A 17 14.94 -9.72 -2.88
N ASP A 18 15.89 -10.67 -2.93
CA ASP A 18 15.61 -12.10 -3.10
C ASP A 18 15.19 -12.81 -1.80
N LEU A 19 15.29 -12.15 -0.64
CA LEU A 19 14.95 -12.75 0.66
C LEU A 19 13.55 -13.41 0.69
N PRO A 20 12.46 -12.80 0.16
CA PRO A 20 11.16 -13.44 0.15
C PRO A 20 11.14 -14.74 -0.67
N HIS A 21 11.80 -14.76 -1.84
CA HIS A 21 11.94 -15.98 -2.64
C HIS A 21 12.74 -17.06 -1.90
N SER A 22 13.82 -16.68 -1.20
CA SER A 22 14.60 -17.58 -0.35
C SER A 22 13.77 -18.18 0.79
N LEU A 23 12.91 -17.38 1.43
CA LEU A 23 12.00 -17.85 2.50
C LEU A 23 10.94 -18.81 1.95
N LEU A 24 10.34 -18.49 0.80
CA LEU A 24 9.33 -19.31 0.15
C LEU A 24 9.91 -20.65 -0.33
N SER A 25 11.12 -20.66 -0.92
CA SER A 25 11.82 -21.90 -1.30
C SER A 25 12.17 -22.78 -0.09
N LYS A 26 12.39 -22.17 1.08
CA LYS A 26 12.54 -22.86 2.35
C LYS A 26 11.19 -23.28 2.96
N GLY A 27 10.05 -23.01 2.32
CA GLY A 27 8.72 -23.42 2.74
C GLY A 27 8.14 -22.62 3.89
N TYR A 28 8.62 -21.40 4.13
CA TYR A 28 7.97 -20.47 5.05
C TYR A 28 6.74 -19.83 4.40
N ARG A 29 5.80 -19.40 5.23
CA ARG A 29 4.71 -18.53 4.82
C ARG A 29 5.11 -17.08 5.06
N VAL A 30 4.81 -16.20 4.12
CA VAL A 30 5.32 -14.82 4.10
C VAL A 30 4.19 -13.81 4.03
N ILE A 31 4.29 -12.73 4.83
CA ILE A 31 3.54 -11.48 4.64
C ILE A 31 4.53 -10.45 4.09
N MET A 32 4.11 -9.72 3.06
CA MET A 32 4.96 -8.74 2.38
C MET A 32 4.65 -7.33 2.85
N ALA A 33 5.64 -6.61 3.38
CA ALA A 33 5.56 -5.21 3.78
C ALA A 33 6.65 -4.40 3.06
N THR A 34 6.68 -4.49 1.72
CA THR A 34 7.73 -3.93 0.86
C THR A 34 7.97 -2.44 1.14
N LYS A 35 9.13 -2.09 1.69
CA LYS A 35 9.40 -0.74 2.22
C LYS A 35 9.46 0.36 1.15
N ASP A 36 9.69 0.01 -0.10
CA ASP A 36 9.75 0.92 -1.25
C ASP A 36 8.37 1.27 -1.83
N ALA A 37 7.28 0.75 -1.24
CA ALA A 37 5.91 1.09 -1.63
C ALA A 37 4.91 1.12 -0.47
N TRP A 38 5.03 0.23 0.51
CA TRP A 38 4.02 0.00 1.55
C TRP A 38 4.43 0.51 2.94
N TYR A 39 5.59 1.16 3.06
CA TYR A 39 5.91 1.97 4.24
C TYR A 39 5.31 3.36 4.08
N LEU A 40 4.30 3.65 4.87
CA LEU A 40 3.51 4.88 4.77
C LEU A 40 4.17 6.06 5.52
N ASP A 41 5.09 5.81 6.44
CA ASP A 41 5.87 6.81 7.17
C ASP A 41 7.02 7.42 6.33
N HIS A 42 7.43 6.75 5.26
CA HIS A 42 8.43 7.26 4.34
C HIS A 42 8.03 8.62 3.73
N GLY A 43 9.03 9.49 3.55
CA GLY A 43 8.87 10.87 3.09
C GLY A 43 8.70 11.91 4.19
N PHE A 44 8.49 11.49 5.43
CA PHE A 44 8.40 12.43 6.58
C PHE A 44 9.68 12.51 7.39
N TRP A 45 10.55 11.50 7.31
CA TRP A 45 11.82 11.44 8.02
C TRP A 45 13.00 11.18 7.07
N GLY A 46 14.07 11.96 7.25
CA GLY A 46 15.39 11.66 6.69
C GLY A 46 15.45 11.71 5.15
N ARG A 47 15.99 10.65 4.54
CA ARG A 47 16.23 10.52 3.09
C ARG A 47 15.21 9.60 2.38
N THR A 48 14.11 9.27 3.05
CA THR A 48 13.08 8.39 2.49
C THR A 48 12.17 9.15 1.52
N VAL A 49 11.49 8.43 0.62
CA VAL A 49 10.63 9.02 -0.42
C VAL A 49 9.17 8.80 -0.06
N TYR A 50 8.34 9.84 -0.14
CA TYR A 50 6.90 9.69 0.08
C TYR A 50 6.28 8.82 -1.03
N HIS A 51 5.70 7.68 -0.64
CA HIS A 51 4.96 6.80 -1.52
C HIS A 51 3.50 7.26 -1.57
N ASN A 52 3.10 7.84 -2.70
CA ASN A 52 1.70 8.22 -2.94
C ASN A 52 0.82 6.98 -3.19
N TRP A 53 -0.49 7.17 -3.27
CA TRP A 53 -1.44 6.06 -3.45
C TRP A 53 -1.21 5.26 -4.75
N ARG A 54 -0.69 5.89 -5.81
CA ARG A 54 -0.38 5.19 -7.07
C ARG A 54 0.78 4.23 -6.87
N ALA A 55 1.86 4.67 -6.23
CA ALA A 55 3.00 3.80 -5.88
C ALA A 55 2.57 2.62 -4.99
N VAL A 56 1.69 2.87 -4.01
CA VAL A 56 1.12 1.81 -3.17
C VAL A 56 0.30 0.81 -3.99
N TYR A 57 -0.54 1.31 -4.91
CA TYR A 57 -1.42 0.50 -5.75
C TYR A 57 -0.68 -0.32 -6.82
N ASP A 58 0.33 0.28 -7.43
CA ASP A 58 1.07 -0.30 -8.56
C ASP A 58 2.12 -1.33 -8.11
N ASN A 59 2.46 -1.33 -6.82
CA ASN A 59 3.24 -2.42 -6.23
C ASN A 59 2.40 -3.70 -6.16
N THR A 60 2.93 -4.81 -6.69
CA THR A 60 2.21 -6.08 -6.83
C THR A 60 2.93 -7.22 -6.15
N LEU A 61 2.17 -8.22 -5.71
CA LEU A 61 2.74 -9.47 -5.22
C LEU A 61 3.02 -10.42 -6.39
N PRO A 62 4.07 -11.27 -6.30
CA PRO A 62 4.31 -12.32 -7.29
C PRO A 62 3.10 -13.24 -7.47
N ARG A 63 2.54 -13.26 -8.69
CA ARG A 63 1.38 -14.10 -9.03
C ARG A 63 1.79 -15.56 -9.19
N GLY A 64 0.92 -16.47 -8.75
CA GLY A 64 1.15 -17.92 -8.88
C GLY A 64 2.20 -18.49 -7.92
N VAL A 65 2.73 -17.68 -7.00
CA VAL A 65 3.69 -18.12 -5.98
C VAL A 65 2.94 -18.54 -4.72
N LEU A 66 3.07 -19.81 -4.33
CA LEU A 66 2.47 -20.35 -3.12
C LEU A 66 3.24 -19.92 -1.87
N GLY A 67 2.54 -19.75 -0.75
CA GLY A 67 3.14 -19.42 0.55
C GLY A 67 3.13 -17.94 0.90
N ILE A 68 2.79 -17.05 -0.05
CA ILE A 68 2.49 -15.65 0.23
C ILE A 68 1.07 -15.57 0.80
N LEU A 69 0.92 -14.96 1.97
CA LEU A 69 -0.37 -14.83 2.66
C LEU A 69 -1.09 -13.52 2.35
N GLY A 70 -0.36 -12.53 1.82
CA GLY A 70 -0.87 -11.20 1.52
C GLY A 70 0.22 -10.15 1.77
N GLY A 71 -0.22 -8.93 2.05
CA GLY A 71 0.66 -7.82 2.36
C GLY A 71 0.14 -6.95 3.49
N GLU A 72 1.02 -6.09 3.99
CA GLU A 72 0.74 -5.13 5.05
C GLU A 72 1.31 -3.76 4.70
N ALA A 73 0.55 -2.70 4.96
CA ALA A 73 1.06 -1.34 4.95
C ALA A 73 1.56 -1.00 6.35
N ALA A 74 2.85 -0.70 6.47
CA ALA A 74 3.46 -0.31 7.72
C ALA A 74 3.34 1.21 7.92
N MET A 75 2.89 1.62 9.11
CA MET A 75 2.96 3.01 9.56
C MET A 75 3.80 3.07 10.83
N TRP A 76 5.10 3.30 10.67
CA TRP A 76 5.96 3.53 11.83
C TRP A 76 5.65 4.90 12.46
N ALA A 77 5.74 4.96 13.78
CA ALA A 77 5.14 6.04 14.59
C ALA A 77 6.14 7.11 15.05
N GLU A 78 7.36 7.15 14.51
CA GLU A 78 8.39 8.11 14.90
C GLU A 78 7.95 9.56 14.69
N LEU A 79 7.17 9.82 13.64
CA LEU A 79 6.62 11.13 13.29
C LEU A 79 5.09 11.10 13.09
N VAL A 80 4.41 10.18 13.77
CA VAL A 80 2.96 10.02 13.71
C VAL A 80 2.38 9.93 15.11
N ASP A 81 1.30 10.67 15.33
CA ASP A 81 0.53 10.69 16.57
C ASP A 81 -0.97 10.59 16.27
N GLY A 82 -1.80 10.63 17.31
CA GLY A 82 -3.26 10.53 17.15
C GLY A 82 -3.89 11.67 16.34
N ARG A 83 -3.18 12.79 16.08
CA ARG A 83 -3.70 13.90 15.27
C ARG A 83 -3.37 13.75 13.79
N SER A 84 -2.33 13.00 13.48
CA SER A 84 -1.81 12.83 12.13
C SER A 84 -2.10 11.45 11.53
N LEU A 85 -2.39 10.43 12.35
CA LEU A 85 -2.60 9.04 11.93
C LEU A 85 -3.55 8.91 10.72
N ASP A 86 -4.74 9.52 10.80
CA ASP A 86 -5.75 9.39 9.75
C ASP A 86 -5.25 9.86 8.39
N ALA A 87 -4.67 11.07 8.32
CA ALA A 87 -4.17 11.63 7.07
C ALA A 87 -2.94 10.86 6.57
N ARG A 88 -2.15 10.27 7.46
CA ARG A 88 -0.98 9.48 7.10
C ARG A 88 -1.38 8.14 6.49
N VAL A 89 -2.37 7.46 7.07
CA VAL A 89 -2.81 6.12 6.64
C VAL A 89 -3.78 6.20 5.47
N TRP A 90 -4.76 7.10 5.55
CA TRP A 90 -5.86 7.19 4.59
C TRP A 90 -5.67 8.37 3.63
N PRO A 91 -5.91 8.18 2.32
CA PRO A 91 -6.52 7.01 1.69
C PRO A 91 -5.51 5.97 1.15
N ARG A 92 -4.20 6.12 1.41
CA ARG A 92 -3.16 5.23 0.84
C ARG A 92 -3.38 3.76 1.20
N ALA A 93 -3.79 3.45 2.43
CA ALA A 93 -4.12 2.08 2.81
C ALA A 93 -5.31 1.49 2.01
N ALA A 94 -6.23 2.31 1.50
CA ALA A 94 -7.31 1.83 0.63
C ALA A 94 -6.80 1.39 -0.76
N ALA A 95 -5.69 1.97 -1.23
CA ALA A 95 -5.05 1.51 -2.46
C ALA A 95 -4.47 0.10 -2.29
N LEU A 96 -3.80 -0.14 -1.16
CA LEU A 96 -3.32 -1.48 -0.80
C LEU A 96 -4.47 -2.46 -0.64
N ALA A 97 -5.57 -2.04 0.00
CA ALA A 97 -6.73 -2.88 0.22
C ALA A 97 -7.27 -3.47 -1.09
N GLU A 98 -7.40 -2.67 -2.16
CA GLU A 98 -7.83 -3.21 -3.45
C GLU A 98 -6.76 -4.10 -4.10
N ARG A 99 -5.49 -3.69 -4.04
CA ARG A 99 -4.38 -4.51 -4.56
C ARG A 99 -4.39 -5.92 -3.95
N LEU A 100 -4.61 -6.05 -2.65
CA LEU A 100 -4.65 -7.35 -1.99
C LEU A 100 -5.99 -8.08 -2.15
N TRP A 101 -7.09 -7.36 -2.39
CA TRP A 101 -8.43 -7.94 -2.51
C TRP A 101 -8.71 -8.54 -3.88
N SER A 102 -8.51 -7.76 -4.95
CA SER A 102 -8.85 -8.17 -6.33
C SER A 102 -7.62 -8.44 -7.21
N ASP A 103 -6.43 -8.05 -6.76
CA ASP A 103 -5.16 -8.13 -7.50
C ASP A 103 -5.30 -7.85 -9.01
N PRO A 104 -5.78 -6.65 -9.39
CA PRO A 104 -6.08 -6.34 -10.78
C PRO A 104 -4.81 -6.27 -11.62
N TYR A 105 -4.89 -6.68 -12.89
CA TYR A 105 -3.77 -6.51 -13.84
C TYR A 105 -3.58 -5.06 -14.27
N SER A 106 -4.62 -4.23 -14.15
CA SER A 106 -4.55 -2.79 -14.40
C SER A 106 -3.77 -2.04 -13.32
N GLY A 107 -3.19 -0.91 -13.73
CA GLY A 107 -2.49 0.01 -12.86
C GLY A 107 -3.40 1.07 -12.23
N SER A 108 -2.79 1.98 -11.51
CA SER A 108 -3.45 3.03 -10.75
C SER A 108 -4.25 4.01 -11.62
N SER A 109 -3.89 4.21 -12.89
CA SER A 109 -4.66 5.06 -13.81
C SER A 109 -6.11 4.59 -13.97
N ASP A 110 -6.33 3.27 -14.06
CA ASP A 110 -7.68 2.69 -14.19
C ASP A 110 -8.44 2.73 -12.84
N ALA A 111 -7.71 2.88 -11.73
CA ALA A 111 -8.24 2.96 -10.38
C ALA A 111 -8.65 4.37 -9.97
N GLU A 112 -8.21 5.38 -10.70
CA GLU A 112 -8.16 6.77 -10.25
C GLU A 112 -9.52 7.32 -9.80
N LEU A 113 -10.54 7.21 -10.67
CA LEU A 113 -11.86 7.78 -10.41
C LEU A 113 -12.52 7.15 -9.17
N ARG A 114 -12.51 5.82 -9.09
CA ARG A 114 -13.08 5.12 -7.93
C ARG A 114 -12.27 5.37 -6.65
N PHE A 115 -10.95 5.57 -6.76
CA PHE A 115 -10.11 5.91 -5.62
C PHE A 115 -10.46 7.30 -5.06
N TYR A 116 -10.65 8.30 -5.90
CA TYR A 116 -11.09 9.63 -5.49
C TYR A 116 -12.47 9.60 -4.82
N GLN A 117 -13.43 8.87 -5.40
CA GLN A 117 -14.75 8.70 -4.82
C GLN A 117 -14.69 7.97 -3.45
N HIS A 118 -13.82 6.98 -3.32
CA HIS A 118 -13.61 6.26 -2.05
C HIS A 118 -13.00 7.18 -0.99
N ARG A 119 -12.03 8.03 -1.34
CA ARG A 119 -11.49 9.06 -0.43
C ARG A 119 -12.60 9.97 0.11
N GLU A 120 -13.50 10.46 -0.74
CA GLU A 120 -14.64 11.29 -0.31
C GLU A 120 -15.62 10.51 0.59
N ARG A 121 -15.74 9.19 0.40
CA ARG A 121 -16.51 8.33 1.30
C ARG A 121 -15.87 8.26 2.69
N LEU A 122 -14.56 8.08 2.78
CA LEU A 122 -13.83 8.06 4.06
C LEU A 122 -14.02 9.37 4.83
N VAL A 123 -13.88 10.51 4.15
CA VAL A 123 -14.11 11.83 4.75
C VAL A 123 -15.55 11.98 5.25
N ARG A 124 -16.56 11.54 4.48
CA ARG A 124 -17.96 11.54 4.93
C ARG A 124 -18.22 10.63 6.14
N GLN A 125 -17.35 9.66 6.39
CA GLN A 125 -17.40 8.78 7.56
C GLN A 125 -16.64 9.33 8.77
N GLY A 126 -16.11 10.56 8.68
CA GLY A 126 -15.38 11.22 9.76
C GLY A 126 -13.90 10.87 9.84
N ILE A 127 -13.36 10.15 8.85
CA ILE A 127 -11.93 9.83 8.77
C ILE A 127 -11.20 11.02 8.15
N GLY A 128 -10.12 11.47 8.80
CA GLY A 128 -9.28 12.59 8.35
C GLY A 128 -8.39 12.26 7.16
N ALA A 129 -8.92 11.69 6.08
CA ALA A 129 -8.14 11.23 4.93
C ALA A 129 -7.48 12.37 4.14
N GLU A 130 -6.21 12.17 3.77
CA GLU A 130 -5.41 13.12 2.99
C GLU A 130 -6.07 13.46 1.64
N ALA A 131 -5.84 14.68 1.15
CA ALA A 131 -6.27 15.09 -0.17
C ALA A 131 -5.31 14.53 -1.23
N VAL A 132 -5.85 13.86 -2.25
CA VAL A 132 -5.06 13.16 -3.27
C VAL A 132 -5.13 13.80 -4.66
N ALA A 133 -6.05 14.73 -4.85
CA ALA A 133 -6.21 15.53 -6.05
C ALA A 133 -6.91 16.86 -5.71
N PRO A 134 -6.76 17.90 -6.54
CA PRO A 134 -7.65 19.06 -6.47
C PRO A 134 -9.11 18.63 -6.56
N LYS A 135 -9.99 19.27 -5.78
CA LYS A 135 -11.43 18.95 -5.79
C LYS A 135 -12.04 19.06 -7.19
N TRP A 136 -11.54 19.98 -8.00
CA TRP A 136 -11.95 20.13 -9.40
C TRP A 136 -11.73 18.84 -10.21
N CYS A 137 -10.62 18.14 -10.01
CA CYS A 137 -10.32 16.87 -10.69
C CYS A 137 -11.30 15.75 -10.31
N VAL A 138 -11.80 15.78 -9.07
CA VAL A 138 -12.83 14.84 -8.61
C VAL A 138 -14.19 15.15 -9.24
N GLN A 139 -14.43 16.42 -9.61
CA GLN A 139 -15.68 16.89 -10.20
C GLN A 139 -15.69 16.86 -11.74
N ASN A 140 -14.52 16.78 -12.37
CA ASN A 140 -14.33 16.86 -13.82
C ASN A 140 -13.44 15.68 -14.24
N GLU A 141 -14.06 14.50 -14.32
CA GLU A 141 -13.37 13.24 -14.62
C GLU A 141 -12.64 13.32 -15.97
N GLY A 142 -11.39 12.85 -16.02
CA GLY A 142 -10.57 12.84 -17.23
C GLY A 142 -9.78 14.13 -17.51
N GLU A 143 -10.08 15.23 -16.84
CA GLU A 143 -9.47 16.54 -17.14
C GLU A 143 -8.15 16.82 -16.39
N CYS A 144 -7.76 15.96 -15.45
CA CYS A 144 -6.54 16.12 -14.63
C CYS A 144 -5.51 15.00 -14.82
N GLN A 145 -5.57 14.29 -15.94
CA GLN A 145 -4.60 13.23 -16.22
C GLN A 145 -3.21 13.85 -16.40
N ALA A 146 -2.21 13.26 -15.73
CA ALA A 146 -0.81 13.61 -15.97
C ALA A 146 -0.40 13.04 -17.34
N ASN A 147 0.07 13.89 -18.24
CA ASN A 147 0.70 13.48 -19.50
C ASN A 147 1.95 12.64 -19.26
#